data_AF-A0AAW0KG33-F1
#
_entry.id   AF-A0AAW0KG33-F1
#
_cell.length_a   1.000
_cell.length_b   1.000
_cell.length_c   1.000
_cell.angle_alpha   90.00
_cell.angle_beta   90.00
_cell.angle_gamma   90.00
#
_symmetry.space_group_name_H-M   'P 1'
#
loop_
_entity.id
_entity.type
_entity.pdbx_description
1 polymer ?
#
loop_
_entity_poly.entity_id
_entity_poly.type
_entity_poly.pdbx_seq_one_letter_code
_entity_poly.pdbx_strand_id
1 'polypeptide(L)'
;MKDALQGDCTRYAPGIEIMSVRVTKPTIPESIRRNFEQMEEERTKALIAIEKQRVVEKEAETSKKMAISEAEKIANVSKILMEQKLMEKDSARKQQEIENQIYMAREKSLADAYFYRVLKEAEANKLKLTPQFLELKFVEAIADNTKIFFGEK
;
A
#
# COMPACT_ATOMS: atom_id res chain seq x y z
N MET A 1 -38.82 -63.40 -26.53
CA MET A 1 -38.21 -64.43 -27.42
C MET A 1 -38.06 -65.78 -26.70
N LYS A 2 -37.50 -65.81 -25.48
CA LYS A 2 -37.45 -66.99 -24.61
C LYS A 2 -38.83 -67.67 -24.42
N ASP A 3 -39.83 -66.91 -23.98
CA ASP A 3 -41.14 -67.48 -23.64
C ASP A 3 -41.91 -68.01 -24.86
N ALA A 4 -41.72 -67.37 -26.02
CA ALA A 4 -42.27 -67.83 -27.29
C ALA A 4 -41.67 -69.17 -27.72
N LEU A 5 -40.34 -69.32 -27.63
CA LEU A 5 -39.66 -70.57 -27.95
C LEU A 5 -39.97 -71.67 -26.93
N GLN A 6 -40.17 -71.32 -25.65
CA GLN A 6 -40.56 -72.28 -24.62
C GLN A 6 -41.95 -72.86 -24.90
N GLY A 7 -42.91 -72.03 -25.34
CA GLY A 7 -44.26 -72.48 -25.73
C GLY A 7 -44.24 -73.49 -26.88
N ASP A 8 -43.39 -73.26 -27.88
CA ASP A 8 -43.21 -74.20 -29.00
C ASP A 8 -42.55 -75.52 -28.54
N CYS A 9 -41.52 -75.45 -27.68
CA CYS A 9 -40.88 -76.63 -27.10
C CYS A 9 -41.85 -77.48 -26.28
N THR A 10 -42.71 -76.89 -25.46
CA THR A 10 -43.72 -77.62 -24.69
C THR A 10 -44.74 -78.35 -25.58
N ARG A 11 -45.01 -77.82 -26.78
CA ARG A 11 -45.97 -78.42 -27.74
C ARG A 11 -45.37 -79.57 -28.55
N TYR A 12 -44.12 -79.46 -28.99
CA TYR A 12 -43.50 -80.43 -29.91
C TYR A 12 -42.48 -81.37 -29.25
N ALA A 13 -41.90 -81.00 -28.11
CA ALA A 13 -40.90 -81.79 -27.38
C ALA A 13 -41.04 -81.59 -25.86
N PRO A 14 -42.07 -82.18 -25.22
CA PRO A 14 -42.32 -82.01 -23.79
C PRO A 14 -41.13 -82.54 -22.97
N GLY A 15 -40.59 -81.71 -22.07
CA GLY A 15 -39.46 -82.04 -21.19
C GLY A 15 -38.19 -81.19 -21.41
N ILE A 16 -38.16 -80.32 -22.42
CA ILE A 16 -37.06 -79.37 -22.65
C ILE A 16 -37.42 -78.00 -22.08
N GLU A 17 -36.58 -77.49 -21.18
CA GLU A 17 -36.68 -76.14 -20.62
C GLU A 17 -35.54 -75.25 -21.11
N ILE A 18 -35.90 -74.15 -21.76
CA ILE A 18 -34.99 -73.12 -22.24
C ILE A 18 -34.64 -72.22 -21.06
N MET A 19 -33.39 -72.31 -20.59
CA MET A 19 -32.93 -71.47 -19.47
C MET A 19 -32.69 -70.01 -19.90
N SER A 20 -32.00 -69.80 -21.03
CA SER A 20 -31.72 -68.46 -21.56
C SER A 20 -31.60 -68.47 -23.08
N VAL A 21 -32.02 -67.37 -23.71
CA VAL A 21 -31.85 -67.14 -25.15
C VAL A 21 -30.87 -65.99 -25.31
N ARG A 22 -29.71 -66.27 -25.90
CA ARG A 22 -28.76 -65.24 -26.31
C ARG A 22 -28.94 -64.99 -27.80
N VAL A 23 -29.22 -63.74 -28.14
CA VAL A 23 -29.14 -63.27 -29.53
C VAL A 23 -27.74 -62.73 -29.79
N THR A 24 -27.24 -62.98 -30.99
CA THR A 24 -26.02 -62.33 -31.47
C THR A 24 -26.28 -60.85 -31.67
N LYS A 25 -25.26 -60.02 -31.43
CA LYS A 25 -25.38 -58.58 -31.67
C LYS A 25 -25.62 -58.36 -33.16
N PRO A 26 -26.72 -57.71 -33.57
CA PRO A 26 -26.97 -57.46 -34.98
C PRO A 26 -25.85 -56.59 -35.55
N THR A 27 -25.34 -56.99 -36.71
CA THR A 27 -24.31 -56.22 -37.42
C THR A 27 -24.97 -54.98 -38.02
N ILE A 28 -24.65 -53.81 -37.45
CA ILE A 28 -25.14 -52.53 -37.98
C ILE A 28 -24.46 -52.27 -39.33
N PRO A 29 -25.23 -52.04 -40.41
CA PRO A 29 -24.68 -51.67 -41.71
C PRO A 29 -23.75 -50.45 -41.61
N GLU A 30 -22.68 -50.42 -42.40
CA GLU A 30 -21.69 -49.34 -42.35
C GLU A 30 -22.29 -47.96 -42.60
N SER A 31 -23.31 -47.86 -43.46
CA SER A 31 -24.01 -46.60 -43.76
C SER A 31 -24.62 -45.97 -42.52
N ILE A 32 -25.29 -46.77 -41.68
CA ILE A 32 -25.92 -46.29 -40.44
C ILE A 32 -24.84 -45.88 -39.44
N ARG A 33 -23.78 -46.68 -39.30
CA ARG A 33 -22.67 -46.39 -38.39
C ARG A 33 -22.01 -45.05 -38.70
N ARG A 34 -21.65 -44.80 -39.96
CA ARG A 34 -20.99 -43.55 -40.39
C ARG A 34 -21.87 -42.32 -40.12
N ASN A 35 -23.18 -42.43 -40.33
CA ASN A 35 -24.10 -41.32 -40.05
C ASN A 35 -24.19 -40.99 -38.55
N PHE A 36 -24.22 -42.01 -37.69
CA PHE A 36 -24.21 -41.80 -36.23
C PHE A 36 -22.87 -41.20 -35.76
N GLU A 37 -21.75 -41.66 -36.31
CA GLU A 37 -20.43 -41.10 -36.00
C GLU A 37 -20.35 -39.62 -36.39
N GLN A 38 -20.79 -39.26 -37.60
CA GLN A 38 -20.82 -37.86 -38.05
C GLN A 38 -21.73 -36.98 -37.18
N MET A 39 -22.92 -37.47 -36.84
CA MET A 39 -23.87 -36.73 -35.99
C MET A 39 -23.29 -36.46 -34.59
N GLU A 40 -22.64 -37.45 -33.99
CA GLU A 40 -22.03 -37.30 -32.66
C GLU A 40 -20.80 -36.37 -32.71
N GLU A 41 -20.02 -36.40 -33.78
CA GLU A 41 -18.94 -35.43 -34.00
C GLU A 41 -19.46 -33.99 -34.09
N GLU A 42 -20.51 -33.75 -34.88
CA GLU A 42 -21.13 -32.43 -35.02
C GLU A 42 -21.73 -31.93 -33.71
N ARG A 43 -22.43 -32.83 -32.99
CA ARG A 43 -22.97 -32.54 -31.66
C ARG A 43 -21.88 -32.15 -30.68
N THR A 44 -20.77 -32.89 -30.67
CA THR A 44 -19.62 -32.60 -29.81
C THR A 44 -18.99 -31.26 -30.17
N LYS A 45 -18.80 -30.97 -31.47
CA LYS A 45 -18.27 -29.69 -31.96
C LYS A 45 -19.17 -28.51 -31.53
N ALA A 46 -20.49 -28.66 -31.64
CA ALA A 46 -21.44 -27.64 -31.23
C ALA A 46 -21.36 -27.36 -29.72
N LEU A 47 -21.32 -28.40 -28.89
CA LEU A 47 -21.15 -28.25 -27.43
C LEU A 47 -19.83 -27.56 -27.07
N ILE A 48 -18.73 -27.92 -27.73
CA ILE A 48 -17.43 -27.27 -27.54
C ILE A 48 -17.49 -25.79 -27.93
N ALA A 49 -18.16 -25.45 -29.04
CA ALA A 49 -18.28 -24.07 -29.49
C ALA A 49 -19.07 -23.21 -28.49
N ILE A 50 -20.18 -23.73 -27.98
CA ILE A 50 -20.99 -23.07 -26.96
C ILE A 50 -20.16 -22.84 -25.69
N GLU A 51 -19.45 -23.86 -25.21
CA GLU A 51 -18.69 -23.71 -23.98
C GLU A 51 -17.49 -22.76 -24.15
N LYS A 52 -16.82 -22.79 -25.31
CA LYS A 52 -15.78 -21.80 -25.65
C LYS A 52 -16.34 -20.37 -25.64
N GLN A 53 -17.52 -20.15 -26.23
CA GLN A 53 -18.15 -18.84 -26.21
C GLN A 53 -18.42 -18.37 -24.77
N ARG A 54 -18.94 -19.25 -23.91
CA ARG A 54 -19.20 -18.95 -22.49
C ARG A 54 -17.92 -18.63 -21.71
N VAL A 55 -16.82 -19.33 -22.01
CA VAL A 55 -15.51 -19.04 -21.41
C VAL A 55 -15.04 -17.66 -21.82
N VAL A 56 -15.09 -17.32 -23.12
CA VAL A 56 -14.68 -16.01 -23.63
C VAL A 56 -15.50 -14.87 -23.00
N GLU A 57 -16.83 -15.04 -22.89
CA GLU A 57 -17.70 -14.06 -22.23
C GLU A 57 -17.31 -13.85 -20.75
N LYS A 58 -17.07 -14.94 -20.01
CA LYS A 58 -16.64 -14.87 -18.61
C LYS A 58 -15.25 -14.28 -18.44
N GLU A 59 -14.31 -14.59 -19.32
CA GLU A 59 -12.96 -14.01 -19.31
C GLU A 59 -13.02 -12.51 -19.58
N ALA A 60 -13.85 -12.08 -20.54
CA ALA A 60 -14.08 -10.66 -20.82
C ALA A 60 -14.67 -9.94 -19.60
N GLU A 61 -15.69 -10.50 -18.95
CA GLU A 61 -16.24 -9.94 -17.71
C GLU A 61 -15.21 -9.90 -16.58
N THR A 62 -14.40 -10.95 -16.44
CA THR A 62 -13.37 -11.04 -15.40
C THR A 62 -12.29 -10.00 -15.64
N SER A 63 -11.83 -9.82 -16.88
CA SER A 63 -10.86 -8.79 -17.25
C SER A 63 -11.37 -7.38 -16.96
N LYS A 64 -12.65 -7.11 -17.25
CA LYS A 64 -13.29 -5.83 -16.91
C LYS A 64 -13.32 -5.60 -15.40
N LYS A 65 -13.70 -6.60 -14.61
CA LYS A 65 -13.71 -6.51 -13.13
C LYS A 65 -12.31 -6.30 -12.57
N MET A 66 -11.31 -6.99 -13.11
CA MET A 66 -9.90 -6.82 -12.71
C MET A 66 -9.43 -5.39 -13.01
N ALA A 67 -9.72 -4.85 -14.20
CA ALA A 67 -9.33 -3.49 -14.56
C ALA A 67 -9.98 -2.43 -13.66
N ILE A 68 -11.26 -2.58 -13.32
CA ILE A 68 -11.96 -1.68 -12.39
C ILE A 68 -11.33 -1.77 -10.99
N SER A 69 -11.11 -2.99 -10.49
CA SER A 69 -10.52 -3.21 -9.17
C SER A 69 -9.08 -2.67 -9.09
N GLU A 70 -8.31 -2.79 -10.16
CA GLU A 70 -6.96 -2.23 -10.23
C GLU A 70 -6.99 -0.69 -10.25
N ALA A 71 -7.89 -0.09 -11.03
CA ALA A 71 -8.07 1.36 -11.02
C ALA A 71 -8.48 1.89 -9.64
N GLU A 72 -9.42 1.21 -8.96
CA GLU A 72 -9.83 1.54 -7.59
C GLU A 72 -8.68 1.40 -6.59
N LYS A 73 -7.89 0.32 -6.70
CA LYS A 73 -6.71 0.11 -5.87
C LYS A 73 -5.70 1.25 -6.04
N ILE A 74 -5.40 1.65 -7.29
CA ILE A 74 -4.46 2.74 -7.57
C ILE A 74 -4.98 4.06 -7.01
N ALA A 75 -6.28 4.35 -7.16
CA ALA A 75 -6.91 5.55 -6.61
C ALA A 75 -6.80 5.57 -5.07
N ASN A 76 -7.07 4.46 -4.41
CA ASN A 76 -6.98 4.32 -2.96
C ASN A 76 -5.53 4.48 -2.46
N VAL A 77 -4.56 3.84 -3.11
CA VAL A 77 -3.14 4.00 -2.78
C VAL A 77 -2.69 5.45 -2.97
N SER A 78 -3.11 6.10 -4.05
CA SER A 78 -2.79 7.50 -4.31
C SER A 78 -3.38 8.43 -3.24
N LYS A 79 -4.59 8.15 -2.77
CA LYS A 79 -5.22 8.89 -1.68
C LYS A 79 -4.42 8.76 -0.38
N ILE A 80 -4.04 7.53 0.00
CA ILE A 80 -3.24 7.27 1.20
C ILE A 80 -1.89 7.99 1.12
N LEU A 81 -1.20 7.90 -0.02
CA LEU A 81 0.07 8.59 -0.22
C LEU A 81 -0.06 10.11 -0.13
N MET A 82 -1.15 10.67 -0.67
CA MET A 82 -1.43 12.10 -0.57
C MET A 82 -1.69 12.53 0.88
N GLU A 83 -2.51 11.76 1.62
CA GLU A 83 -2.79 12.00 3.04
C GLU A 83 -1.51 11.92 3.88
N GLN A 84 -0.66 10.91 3.65
CA GLN A 84 0.65 10.79 4.29
C GLN A 84 1.51 12.02 4.01
N LYS A 85 1.61 12.46 2.75
CA LYS A 85 2.42 13.62 2.37
C LYS A 85 1.91 14.92 2.99
N LEU A 86 0.60 15.11 3.08
CA LEU A 86 0.00 16.24 3.78
C LEU A 86 0.34 16.20 5.27
N MET A 87 0.20 15.04 5.91
CA MET A 87 0.54 14.85 7.32
C MET A 87 2.02 15.13 7.61
N GLU A 88 2.92 14.69 6.74
CA GLU A 88 4.36 14.97 6.83
C GLU A 88 4.64 16.48 6.71
N LYS A 89 4.00 17.17 5.78
CA LYS A 89 4.15 18.62 5.60
C LYS A 89 3.59 19.41 6.78
N ASP A 90 2.43 19.02 7.31
CA ASP A 90 1.84 19.64 8.49
C ASP A 90 2.70 19.42 9.73
N SER A 91 3.28 18.22 9.88
CA SER A 91 4.21 17.92 10.98
C SER A 91 5.48 18.75 10.88
N ALA A 92 6.06 18.88 9.68
CA ALA A 92 7.22 19.73 9.44
C ALA A 92 6.91 21.22 9.73
N ARG A 93 5.73 21.71 9.34
CA ARG A 93 5.28 23.07 9.65
C ARG A 93 5.19 23.29 11.17
N LYS A 94 4.59 22.34 11.90
CA LYS A 94 4.49 22.41 13.37
C LYS A 94 5.87 22.41 14.04
N GLN A 95 6.79 21.58 13.56
CA GLN A 95 8.17 21.57 14.07
C GLN A 95 8.85 22.92 13.87
N GLN A 96 8.75 23.49 12.66
CA GLN A 96 9.31 24.81 12.37
C GLN A 96 8.68 25.91 13.23
N GLU A 97 7.36 25.84 13.47
CA GLU A 97 6.69 26.80 14.35
C GLU A 97 7.20 26.70 15.79
N ILE A 98 7.39 25.49 16.31
CA ILE A 98 7.98 25.26 17.64
C ILE A 98 9.43 25.77 17.68
N GLU A 99 10.24 25.45 16.68
CA GLU A 99 11.63 25.93 16.60
C GLU A 99 11.71 27.47 16.56
N ASN A 100 10.86 28.11 15.77
CA ASN A 100 10.78 29.57 15.70
C ASN A 100 10.36 30.17 17.04
N GLN A 101 9.39 29.56 17.74
CA GLN A 101 8.98 30.01 19.07
C GLN A 101 10.12 29.85 20.09
N ILE A 102 10.83 28.73 20.07
CA ILE A 102 12.00 28.49 20.93
C ILE A 102 13.09 29.51 20.64
N TYR A 103 13.38 29.78 19.37
CA TYR A 103 14.38 30.75 18.96
C TYR A 103 14.01 32.17 19.43
N MET A 104 12.78 32.61 19.18
CA MET A 104 12.30 33.91 19.65
C MET A 104 12.33 34.02 21.18
N ALA A 105 11.91 32.99 21.90
CA ALA A 105 11.95 32.98 23.36
C ALA A 105 13.39 33.08 23.89
N ARG A 106 14.33 32.37 23.26
CA ARG A 106 15.75 32.42 23.60
C ARG A 106 16.36 33.80 23.35
N GLU A 107 16.17 34.36 22.16
CA GLU A 107 16.67 35.69 21.80
C GLU A 107 16.09 36.77 22.73
N LYS A 108 14.79 36.70 23.01
CA LYS A 108 14.14 37.60 23.95
C LYS A 108 14.73 37.49 25.35
N SER A 109 14.93 36.27 25.85
CA SER A 109 15.54 36.05 27.17
C SER A 109 16.97 36.60 27.25
N LEU A 110 17.76 36.44 26.19
CA LEU A 110 19.12 37.00 26.12
C LEU A 110 19.10 38.54 26.09
N ALA A 111 18.20 39.12 25.30
CA ALA A 111 18.03 40.57 25.22
C ALA A 111 17.56 41.16 26.56
N ASP A 112 16.58 40.52 27.23
CA ASP A 112 16.08 40.93 28.54
C ASP A 112 17.18 40.84 29.61
N ALA A 113 17.99 39.77 29.60
CA ALA A 113 19.13 39.62 30.51
C ALA A 113 20.21 40.68 30.25
N TYR A 114 20.53 40.97 28.99
CA TYR A 114 21.47 42.02 28.63
C TYR A 114 20.97 43.40 29.07
N PHE A 115 19.69 43.70 28.81
CA PHE A 115 19.05 44.95 29.22
C PHE A 115 19.07 45.11 30.75
N TYR A 116 18.72 44.06 31.50
CA TYR A 116 18.79 44.08 32.96
C TYR A 116 20.21 44.33 33.48
N ARG A 117 21.21 43.68 32.88
CA ARG A 117 22.63 43.90 33.23
C ARG A 117 23.04 45.35 33.01
N VAL A 118 22.76 45.92 31.83
CA VAL A 118 23.12 47.30 31.49
C VAL A 118 22.41 48.29 32.40
N LEU A 119 21.13 48.06 32.73
CA LEU A 119 20.41 48.90 33.69
C LEU A 119 21.07 48.88 35.07
N LYS A 120 21.41 47.69 35.58
CA LYS A 120 22.07 47.54 36.89
C LYS A 120 23.46 48.17 36.90
N GLU A 121 24.22 48.03 35.83
CA GLU A 121 25.50 48.72 35.66
C GLU A 121 25.33 50.23 35.65
N ALA A 122 24.33 50.78 34.93
CA ALA A 122 24.04 52.21 34.90
C ALA A 122 23.61 52.74 36.28
N GLU A 123 22.77 52.00 37.02
CA GLU A 123 22.40 52.32 38.41
C GLU A 123 23.63 52.32 39.33
N ALA A 124 24.48 51.30 39.24
CA ALA A 124 25.71 51.21 40.02
C ALA A 124 26.69 52.35 39.67
N ASN A 125 26.81 52.71 38.40
CA ASN A 125 27.67 53.81 37.95
C ASN A 125 27.16 55.16 38.46
N LYS A 126 25.84 55.37 38.53
CA LYS A 126 25.26 56.57 39.18
C LYS A 126 25.64 56.64 40.66
N LEU A 127 25.59 55.52 41.38
CA LEU A 127 26.00 55.48 42.80
C LEU A 127 27.51 55.69 43.00
N LYS A 128 28.33 55.17 42.08
CA LYS A 128 29.79 55.36 42.08
C LYS A 128 30.24 56.74 41.62
N LEU A 129 29.33 57.62 41.18
CA LEU A 129 29.64 58.97 40.72
C LEU A 129 29.94 59.89 41.92
N THR A 130 31.07 59.65 42.58
CA THR A 130 31.62 60.52 43.63
C THR A 130 32.96 61.09 43.19
N PRO A 131 33.30 62.34 43.58
CA PRO A 131 34.55 62.96 43.16
C PRO A 131 35.79 62.17 43.58
N GLN A 132 35.76 61.54 44.77
CA GLN A 132 36.87 60.72 45.27
C GLN A 132 37.07 59.44 44.44
N PHE A 133 35.98 58.82 43.95
CA PHE A 133 36.07 57.63 43.11
C PHE A 133 36.60 57.96 41.71
N LEU A 134 36.23 59.12 41.16
CA LEU A 134 36.75 59.60 39.88
C LEU A 134 38.24 59.90 39.95
N GLU A 135 38.72 60.53 41.03
CA GLU A 135 40.15 60.77 41.25
C GLU A 135 40.93 59.45 41.38
N LEU A 136 40.44 58.49 42.17
CA LEU A 136 41.05 57.17 42.30
C LEU A 136 41.13 56.46 40.94
N LYS A 137 40.03 56.46 40.17
CA LYS A 137 40.00 55.86 38.84
C LYS A 137 40.92 56.56 37.84
N PHE A 138 41.05 57.88 37.94
CA PHE A 138 41.97 58.66 37.10
C PHE A 138 43.43 58.31 37.40
N VAL A 139 43.81 58.21 38.67
CA VAL A 139 45.16 57.83 39.09
C VAL A 139 45.49 56.40 38.67
N GLU A 140 44.56 55.44 38.87
CA GLU A 140 44.72 54.06 38.39
C GLU A 140 44.92 53.99 36.87
N ALA A 141 44.07 54.70 36.10
CA ALA A 141 44.16 54.69 34.63
C ALA A 141 45.46 55.32 34.11
N ILE A 142 46.03 56.31 34.82
CA ILE A 142 47.34 56.87 34.52
C ILE A 142 48.43 55.82 34.79
N ALA A 143 48.40 55.18 35.98
CA ALA A 143 49.39 54.18 36.36
C ALA A 143 49.44 52.99 35.38
N ASP A 144 48.27 52.49 34.96
CA ASP A 144 48.16 51.36 34.02
C ASP A 144 48.60 51.71 32.59
N ASN A 145 48.33 52.94 32.13
CA ASN A 145 48.73 53.39 30.79
C ASN A 145 50.19 53.85 30.72
N THR A 146 50.82 54.19 31.85
CA THR A 146 52.24 54.55 31.86
C THR A 146 53.11 53.30 31.65
N LYS A 147 53.56 53.09 30.41
CA LYS A 147 54.67 52.16 30.11
C LYS A 147 55.97 52.74 30.67
N ILE A 148 56.32 52.34 31.89
CA ILE A 148 57.60 52.69 32.50
C ILE A 148 58.67 51.79 31.85
N PHE A 149 59.43 52.35 30.90
CA PHE A 149 60.64 51.71 30.38
C PHE A 149 61.78 51.97 31.36
N PHE A 150 62.17 50.96 32.13
CA PHE A 150 63.42 51.00 32.88
C PHE A 150 64.56 50.71 31.89
N GLY A 151 65.38 51.71 31.59
CA GLY A 151 66.61 51.52 30.83
C GLY A 151 67.64 50.76 31.66
N GLU A 152 68.23 49.69 31.10
CA GLU A 152 69.41 49.04 31.68
C GLU A 152 70.59 50.02 31.65
N LYS A 153 71.29 50.14 32.78
CA LYS A 153 72.54 50.91 32.90
C LYS A 153 73.72 50.12 32.37
#